data_AF-A0A5C7YMP4-F1
#
_entry.id   AF-A0A5C7YMP4-F1
#
_cell.length_a   1.000
_cell.length_b   1.000
_cell.length_c   1.000
_cell.angle_alpha   90.00
_cell.angle_beta   90.00
_cell.angle_gamma   90.00
#
_symmetry.space_group_name_H-M   'P 1'
#
loop_
_entity.id
_entity.type
_entity.pdbx_description
1 polymer ?
#
loop_
_entity_poly.entity_id
_entity_poly.type
_entity_poly.pdbx_seq_one_letter_code
_entity_poly.pdbx_strand_id
1 'polypeptide(L)'
;MGGFFFFLFWTLCAFGVAYLAAGRGRSGLGFFLLSFFMSPILGLIVVLVMRNLAEEQRKEAQIRREHEAHLESIRAIASKPETVVVTPPKQQPSASVADEIKKLAELKEAGLLTEEEFAVQKSKLLT
;
A
#
# COMPACT_ATOMS: atom_id res chain seq x y z
N MET A 1 25.34 -38.08 -30.79
CA MET A 1 25.52 -36.69 -30.31
C MET A 1 24.22 -35.95 -29.96
N GLY A 2 23.01 -36.49 -30.21
CA GLY A 2 21.75 -35.73 -30.00
C GLY A 2 21.28 -35.56 -28.54
N GLY A 3 21.50 -36.56 -27.67
CA GLY A 3 20.95 -36.54 -26.31
C GLY A 3 21.49 -35.42 -25.42
N PHE A 4 22.74 -35.04 -25.58
CA PHE A 4 23.36 -33.95 -24.80
C PHE A 4 22.69 -32.59 -25.07
N PHE A 5 22.42 -32.27 -26.34
CA PHE A 5 21.71 -31.05 -26.71
C PHE A 5 20.28 -31.02 -26.19
N PHE A 6 19.61 -32.19 -26.15
CA PHE A 6 18.29 -32.32 -25.55
C PHE A 6 18.31 -31.98 -24.05
N PHE A 7 19.27 -32.51 -23.28
CA PHE A 7 19.40 -32.19 -21.85
C PHE A 7 19.79 -30.73 -21.60
N LEU A 8 20.65 -30.14 -22.43
CA LEU A 8 21.00 -28.72 -22.34
C LEU A 8 19.78 -27.81 -22.62
N PHE A 9 19.02 -28.11 -23.67
CA PHE A 9 17.80 -27.37 -23.98
C PHE A 9 16.75 -27.55 -22.87
N TRP A 10 16.59 -28.77 -22.36
CA TRP A 10 15.68 -29.09 -21.26
C TRP A 10 16.01 -28.30 -19.99
N THR A 11 17.28 -28.28 -19.57
CA THR A 11 17.73 -27.54 -18.39
C THR A 11 17.62 -26.04 -18.57
N LEU A 12 17.92 -25.51 -19.76
CA LEU A 12 17.74 -24.10 -20.08
C LEU A 12 16.26 -23.69 -20.01
N CYS A 13 15.34 -24.50 -20.54
CA CYS A 13 13.91 -24.27 -20.42
C CYS A 13 13.44 -24.30 -18.96
N ALA A 14 13.93 -25.24 -18.15
CA ALA A 14 13.61 -25.29 -16.71
C ALA A 14 14.10 -24.02 -15.98
N PHE A 15 15.28 -23.50 -16.32
CA PHE A 15 15.77 -22.20 -15.82
C PHE A 15 14.88 -21.03 -16.26
N GLY A 16 14.37 -21.04 -17.50
CA GLY A 16 13.42 -20.04 -17.98
C GLY A 16 12.13 -19.97 -17.13
N VAL A 17 11.58 -21.13 -16.76
CA VAL A 17 10.41 -21.20 -15.87
C VAL A 17 10.73 -20.69 -14.47
N ALA A 18 11.90 -21.04 -13.94
CA ALA A 18 12.38 -20.57 -12.64
C ALA A 18 12.50 -19.04 -12.59
N TYR A 19 13.05 -18.44 -13.64
CA TYR A 19 13.17 -16.99 -13.77
C TYR A 19 11.80 -16.32 -13.82
N LEU A 20 10.86 -16.87 -14.61
CA LEU A 20 9.50 -16.36 -14.69
C LEU A 20 8.76 -16.45 -13.34
N ALA A 21 8.96 -17.54 -12.59
CA ALA A 21 8.38 -17.73 -11.27
C ALA A 21 8.96 -16.75 -10.23
N ALA A 22 10.28 -16.50 -10.27
CA ALA A 22 10.95 -15.53 -9.41
C ALA A 22 10.42 -14.11 -9.64
N GLY A 23 10.20 -13.71 -10.90
CA GLY A 23 9.58 -12.44 -11.25
C GLY A 23 8.15 -12.28 -10.71
N ARG A 24 7.44 -13.39 -10.44
CA ARG A 24 6.09 -13.42 -9.87
C ARG A 24 6.04 -13.48 -8.34
N GLY A 25 7.16 -13.28 -7.66
CA GLY A 25 7.23 -13.28 -6.18
C GLY A 25 7.13 -14.67 -5.56
N ARG A 26 7.31 -15.74 -6.35
CA ARG A 26 7.40 -17.12 -5.87
C ARG A 26 8.85 -17.61 -5.86
N SER A 27 9.09 -18.71 -5.15
CA SER A 27 10.42 -19.33 -5.08
C SER A 27 10.85 -19.86 -6.47
N GLY A 28 11.77 -19.15 -7.11
CA GLY A 28 12.32 -19.54 -8.41
C GLY A 28 12.97 -20.92 -8.39
N LEU A 29 13.70 -21.26 -7.31
CA LEU A 29 14.32 -22.57 -7.15
C LEU A 29 13.29 -23.69 -7.00
N GLY A 30 12.17 -23.44 -6.30
CA GLY A 30 11.09 -24.41 -6.20
C GLY A 30 10.48 -24.75 -7.56
N PHE A 31 10.24 -23.72 -8.39
CA PHE A 31 9.73 -23.91 -9.75
C PHE A 31 10.76 -24.49 -10.71
N PHE A 32 12.05 -24.22 -10.52
CA PHE A 32 13.13 -24.89 -11.25
C PHE A 32 13.08 -26.41 -11.05
N LEU A 33 13.07 -26.86 -9.80
CA LEU A 33 13.04 -28.28 -9.45
C LEU A 33 11.74 -28.95 -9.92
N LEU A 34 10.62 -28.24 -9.78
CA LEU A 34 9.33 -28.71 -10.29
C LEU A 34 9.37 -28.92 -11.81
N SER A 35 9.85 -27.93 -12.57
CA SER A 35 10.03 -28.03 -14.02
C SER A 35 11.03 -29.11 -14.42
N PHE A 36 12.15 -29.24 -13.70
CA PHE A 36 13.19 -30.21 -14.01
C PHE A 36 12.68 -31.65 -13.86
N PHE A 37 11.87 -31.93 -12.84
CA PHE A 37 11.36 -33.27 -12.54
C PHE A 37 10.06 -33.62 -13.27
N MET A 38 9.07 -32.71 -13.34
CA MET A 38 7.79 -32.99 -14.00
C MET A 38 7.85 -32.83 -15.52
N SER A 39 8.52 -31.77 -15.99
CA SER A 39 8.64 -31.29 -17.37
C SER A 39 8.60 -29.76 -17.35
N PRO A 40 9.48 -29.07 -18.11
CA PRO A 40 9.47 -27.62 -18.21
C PRO A 40 8.13 -27.06 -18.66
N ILE A 41 7.42 -27.76 -19.56
CA ILE A 41 6.11 -27.33 -20.07
C ILE A 41 5.06 -27.32 -18.95
N LEU A 42 5.04 -28.36 -18.14
CA LEU A 42 4.12 -28.46 -16.99
C LEU A 42 4.41 -27.36 -15.97
N GLY A 43 5.68 -27.14 -15.62
CA GLY A 43 6.03 -26.05 -14.70
C GLY A 43 5.66 -24.67 -15.24
N LEU A 44 5.81 -24.43 -16.55
CA LEU A 44 5.39 -23.18 -17.19
C LEU A 44 3.89 -22.95 -17.08
N ILE A 45 3.07 -23.99 -17.32
CA ILE A 45 1.61 -23.92 -17.20
C ILE A 45 1.23 -23.55 -15.75
N VAL A 46 1.84 -24.19 -14.75
CA VAL A 46 1.57 -23.87 -13.33
C VAL A 46 1.93 -22.42 -13.01
N VAL A 47 3.08 -21.91 -13.49
CA VAL A 47 3.49 -20.50 -13.31
C VAL A 47 2.53 -19.53 -13.99
N LEU A 48 1.92 -19.91 -15.12
CA LEU A 48 0.95 -19.09 -15.84
C LEU A 48 -0.44 -19.08 -15.20
N VAL A 49 -0.90 -20.21 -14.67
CA VAL A 49 -2.19 -20.31 -13.98
C VAL A 49 -2.14 -19.58 -12.63
N MET A 50 -1.00 -19.62 -11.94
CA MET A 50 -0.88 -18.94 -10.66
C MET A 50 -0.74 -17.42 -10.78
N ARG A 51 -1.49 -16.69 -9.95
CA ARG A 51 -1.49 -15.22 -9.85
C ARG A 51 -0.16 -14.66 -9.37
N ASN A 52 0.15 -13.42 -9.74
CA ASN A 52 1.39 -12.73 -9.35
C ASN A 52 1.38 -12.34 -7.86
N LEU A 53 2.29 -12.91 -7.07
CA LEU A 53 2.43 -12.69 -5.62
C LEU A 53 3.41 -11.56 -5.30
N ALA A 54 4.18 -11.09 -6.29
CA ALA A 54 5.18 -10.04 -6.11
C ALA A 54 4.55 -8.71 -5.68
N GLU A 55 3.31 -8.44 -6.07
CA GLU A 55 2.60 -7.23 -5.67
C GLU A 55 2.19 -7.24 -4.20
N GLU A 56 1.76 -8.40 -3.68
CA GLU A 56 1.43 -8.56 -2.26
C GLU A 56 2.68 -8.40 -1.39
N GLN A 57 3.79 -9.05 -1.74
CA GLN A 57 5.04 -8.93 -1.00
C GLN A 57 5.56 -7.48 -0.95
N ARG A 58 5.43 -6.73 -2.06
CA ARG A 58 5.82 -5.31 -2.10
C ARG A 58 4.94 -4.46 -1.19
N LYS A 59 3.63 -4.71 -1.19
CA LYS A 59 2.69 -4.00 -0.30
C LYS A 59 2.97 -4.32 1.16
N GLU A 60 3.16 -5.59 1.52
CA GLU A 60 3.50 -5.98 2.90
C GLU A 60 4.81 -5.37 3.38
N ALA A 61 5.85 -5.38 2.52
CA ALA A 61 7.12 -4.75 2.84
C ALA A 61 6.99 -3.23 3.03
N GLN A 62 6.14 -2.58 2.23
CA GLN A 62 5.89 -1.15 2.35
C GLN A 62 5.10 -0.82 3.63
N ILE A 63 4.02 -1.56 3.91
CA ILE A 63 3.22 -1.42 5.13
C ILE A 63 4.11 -1.60 6.37
N ARG A 64 4.98 -2.61 6.37
CA ARG A 64 5.92 -2.86 7.48
C ARG A 64 6.85 -1.68 7.73
N ARG A 65 7.44 -1.12 6.65
CA ARG A 65 8.32 0.06 6.75
C ARG A 65 7.57 1.29 7.25
N GLU A 66 6.35 1.50 6.78
CA GLU A 66 5.50 2.61 7.22
C GLU A 66 5.10 2.47 8.69
N HIS A 67 4.77 1.25 9.15
CA HIS A 67 4.47 0.98 10.56
C HIS A 67 5.68 1.22 11.47
N GLU A 68 6.87 0.78 11.06
CA GLU A 68 8.11 1.03 11.79
C GLU A 68 8.37 2.53 11.93
N ALA A 69 8.27 3.30 10.84
CA ALA A 69 8.44 4.76 10.86
C ALA A 69 7.38 5.46 11.73
N HIS A 70 6.14 4.98 11.71
CA HIS A 70 5.07 5.55 12.54
C HIS A 70 5.34 5.32 14.04
N LEU A 71 5.78 4.13 14.42
CA LEU A 71 6.12 3.81 15.81
C LEU A 71 7.32 4.61 16.32
N GLU A 72 8.31 4.87 15.47
CA GLU A 72 9.43 5.76 15.81
C GLU A 72 8.94 7.18 16.10
N SER A 73 7.99 7.70 15.31
CA SER A 73 7.41 9.03 15.54
C SER A 73 6.63 9.10 16.86
N ILE A 74 5.80 8.09 17.16
CA ILE A 74 5.09 7.99 18.45
C ILE A 74 6.08 7.89 19.60
N ARG A 75 7.11 7.07 19.46
CA ARG A 75 8.15 6.89 20.48
C ARG A 75 8.93 8.18 20.72
N ALA A 76 9.24 8.95 19.69
CA ALA A 76 9.93 10.24 19.82
C ALA A 76 9.06 11.28 20.54
N ILE A 77 7.74 11.28 20.31
CA ILE A 77 6.79 12.13 21.03
C ILE A 77 6.67 11.69 22.50
N ALA A 78 6.56 10.39 22.76
CA ALA A 78 6.42 9.85 24.11
C ALA A 78 7.71 9.95 24.97
N SER A 79 8.89 9.87 24.35
CA SER A 79 10.18 9.89 25.06
C SER A 79 10.71 11.29 25.34
N LYS A 80 9.95 12.35 24.98
CA LYS A 80 10.38 13.74 25.16
C LYS A 80 9.54 14.41 26.27
N PRO A 81 9.90 14.25 27.56
CA PRO A 81 9.35 15.07 28.63
C PRO A 81 10.01 16.47 28.57
N GLU A 82 9.18 17.50 28.39
CA GLU A 82 9.41 18.94 28.61
C GLU A 82 10.66 19.63 27.99
N THR A 83 10.43 20.34 26.88
CA THR A 83 10.73 21.79 26.74
C THR A 83 10.23 22.30 25.38
N VAL A 84 9.01 22.85 25.36
CA VAL A 84 8.67 23.99 24.48
C VAL A 84 7.76 24.93 25.27
N VAL A 85 8.40 25.95 25.85
CA VAL A 85 7.78 27.23 26.17
C VAL A 85 7.35 27.87 24.85
N VAL A 86 6.06 28.20 24.75
CA VAL A 86 5.40 29.19 23.90
C VAL A 86 6.21 29.78 22.74
N THR A 87 5.91 29.32 21.53
CA THR A 87 5.51 30.23 20.44
C THR A 87 4.34 29.59 19.71
N PRO A 88 3.18 30.25 19.59
CA PRO A 88 2.06 29.75 18.82
C PRO A 88 2.48 29.66 17.34
N PRO A 89 2.55 28.46 16.73
CA PRO A 89 2.61 28.38 15.29
C PRO A 89 1.22 28.79 14.82
N LYS A 90 1.17 29.91 14.10
CA LYS A 90 0.06 30.41 13.28
C LYS A 90 -0.99 29.32 13.06
N GLN A 91 -2.11 29.47 13.77
CA GLN A 91 -3.25 28.57 13.74
C GLN A 91 -3.60 28.24 12.28
N GLN A 92 -3.28 27.02 11.85
CA GLN A 92 -4.18 26.30 10.96
C GLN A 92 -5.45 26.11 11.81
N PRO A 93 -6.62 26.67 11.45
CA PRO A 93 -7.79 26.51 12.28
C PRO A 93 -8.14 25.02 12.26
N SER A 94 -7.90 24.33 13.37
CA SER A 94 -8.75 23.23 13.79
C SER A 94 -10.15 23.82 13.77
N ALA A 95 -10.89 23.57 12.70
CA ALA A 95 -12.10 24.30 12.37
C ALA A 95 -13.01 24.25 13.60
N SER A 96 -12.98 25.34 14.36
CA SER A 96 -13.76 25.43 15.57
C SER A 96 -15.21 25.36 15.10
N VAL A 97 -16.11 24.79 15.90
CA VAL A 97 -17.54 24.79 15.60
C VAL A 97 -18.00 26.19 15.14
N ALA A 98 -17.41 27.25 15.69
CA ALA A 98 -17.61 28.64 15.26
C ALA A 98 -17.09 28.96 13.84
N ASP A 99 -15.91 28.46 13.44
CA ASP A 99 -15.34 28.64 12.10
C ASP A 99 -16.10 27.85 11.04
N GLU A 100 -16.62 26.67 11.38
CA GLU A 100 -17.47 25.86 10.48
C GLU A 100 -18.82 26.53 10.26
N ILE A 101 -19.45 27.04 11.32
CA ILE A 101 -20.69 27.83 11.21
C ILE A 101 -20.47 29.08 10.35
N LYS A 102 -19.30 29.73 10.43
CA LYS A 102 -18.96 30.91 9.60
C LYS A 102 -18.84 30.56 8.11
N LYS A 103 -18.19 29.43 7.77
CA LYS A 103 -18.12 28.95 6.37
C LYS A 103 -19.49 28.57 5.82
N LEU A 104 -20.34 27.94 6.63
CA LEU A 104 -21.71 27.61 6.24
C LEU A 104 -22.53 28.89 5.98
N ALA A 105 -22.31 29.96 6.72
CA ALA A 105 -22.97 31.24 6.50
C ALA A 105 -22.50 31.92 5.20
N GLU A 106 -21.20 31.87 4.90
CA GLU A 106 -20.64 32.37 3.63
C GLU A 106 -21.21 31.61 2.42
N LEU A 107 -21.40 30.29 2.52
CA LEU A 107 -22.01 29.48 1.45
C LEU A 107 -23.51 29.78 1.26
N LYS A 108 -24.22 30.14 2.33
CA LYS A 108 -25.62 30.59 2.27
C LYS A 108 -25.73 31.95 1.58
N GLU A 109 -24.89 32.91 1.95
CA GLU A 109 -24.87 34.25 1.34
C GLU A 109 -24.45 34.21 -0.13
N ALA A 110 -23.58 33.27 -0.50
CA ALA A 110 -23.22 33.00 -1.90
C ALA A 110 -24.35 32.35 -2.72
N GLY A 111 -25.49 32.01 -2.09
CA GLY A 111 -26.63 31.37 -2.75
C GLY A 111 -26.39 29.90 -3.12
N LEU A 112 -25.34 29.27 -2.59
CA LEU A 112 -24.99 27.86 -2.82
C LEU A 112 -25.68 26.91 -1.84
N LEU A 113 -26.15 27.42 -0.70
CA LEU A 113 -26.92 26.70 0.30
C LEU A 113 -28.28 27.34 0.51
N THR A 114 -29.32 26.52 0.66
CA THR A 114 -30.64 26.97 1.09
C THR A 114 -30.68 27.19 2.61
N GLU A 115 -31.58 28.06 3.09
CA GLU A 115 -31.73 28.35 4.53
C GLU A 115 -32.04 27.09 5.35
N GLU A 116 -32.81 26.17 4.75
CA GLU A 116 -33.17 24.87 5.33
C GLU A 116 -31.94 23.98 5.55
N GLU A 117 -31.05 23.89 4.56
CA GLU A 117 -29.81 23.10 4.64
C GLU A 117 -28.80 23.69 5.64
N PHE A 118 -28.75 25.02 5.73
CA PHE A 118 -27.92 25.73 6.69
C PHE A 118 -28.36 25.44 8.14
N ALA A 119 -29.67 25.45 8.42
CA ALA A 119 -30.21 25.20 9.75
C ALA A 119 -29.93 23.77 10.25
N VAL A 120 -30.02 22.77 9.36
CA VAL A 120 -29.73 21.36 9.68
C VAL A 120 -28.26 21.13 9.99
N GLN A 121 -27.34 21.74 9.24
CA GLN A 121 -25.91 21.59 9.51
C GLN A 121 -25.48 22.34 10.78
N LYS A 122 -26.05 23.52 11.03
CA LYS A 122 -25.76 24.30 12.25
C LYS A 122 -26.19 23.57 13.53
N SER A 123 -27.35 22.92 13.55
CA SER A 123 -27.80 22.17 14.73
C SER A 123 -26.95 20.94 15.00
N LYS A 124 -26.50 20.24 13.95
CA LYS A 124 -25.60 19.09 14.04
C LYS A 124 -24.22 19.44 14.60
N LEU A 125 -23.76 20.67 14.38
CA LEU A 125 -22.48 21.17 14.90
C LEU A 125 -22.56 21.69 16.34
N LEU A 126 -23.76 22.02 16.82
CA LEU A 126 -24.00 22.55 18.18
C LEU A 126 -24.43 21.47 19.20
N THR A 127 -24.60 20.23 18.77
CA THR A 127 -25.00 19.08 19.62
C THR A 127 -23.76 18.27 20.01
#